data_AF-A0A962A3R2-F1
#
_entry.id   AF-A0A962A3R2-F1
#
_cell.length_a   1.000
_cell.length_b   1.000
_cell.length_c   1.000
_cell.angle_alpha   90.00
_cell.angle_beta   90.00
_cell.angle_gamma   90.00
#
_symmetry.space_group_name_H-M   'P 1'
#
loop_
_entity.id
_entity.type
_entity.pdbx_description
1 polymer ?
#
loop_
_entity_poly.entity_id
_entity_poly.type
_entity_poly.pdbx_seq_one_letter_code
_entity_poly.pdbx_strand_id
1 'polypeptide(L)'
;MTSYEQTQAALDDWRKIAKYTRDNYGEAQTRKYMSSLLKCIETAAKGTGVYKDKKMGARKIRIKHCQKHYIFSLVQKNKPLLVLAIFHEKMDLMTRLKDRLH
;
A
#
# COMPACT_ATOMS: atom_id res chain seq x y z
N MET A 1 -18.75 4.01 -1.88
CA MET A 1 -17.61 4.89 -2.23
C MET A 1 -16.35 4.27 -1.67
N THR A 2 -15.38 3.93 -2.52
CA THR A 2 -14.06 3.46 -2.08
C THR A 2 -13.34 4.58 -1.31
N SER A 3 -12.77 4.27 -0.15
CA SER A 3 -12.10 5.28 0.69
C SER A 3 -10.74 5.73 0.13
N TYR A 4 -10.26 5.08 -0.94
CA TYR A 4 -8.94 5.30 -1.54
C TYR A 4 -8.98 5.09 -3.07
N GLU A 5 -7.96 5.60 -3.74
CA GLU A 5 -7.62 5.38 -5.15
C GLU A 5 -6.26 4.67 -5.23
N GLN A 6 -5.95 4.07 -6.38
CA GLN A 6 -4.66 3.38 -6.57
C GLN A 6 -4.07 3.68 -7.94
N THR A 7 -2.75 3.80 -7.99
CA THR A 7 -2.01 3.89 -9.25
C THR A 7 -1.94 2.52 -9.94
N GLN A 8 -1.68 2.51 -11.26
CA GLN A 8 -1.42 1.27 -11.99
C GLN A 8 -0.24 0.48 -11.39
N ALA A 9 0.80 1.19 -10.98
CA ALA A 9 1.95 0.66 -10.27
C ALA A 9 1.58 -0.11 -9.00
N ALA A 10 0.72 0.47 -8.15
CA ALA A 10 0.23 -0.18 -6.94
C ALA A 10 -0.63 -1.41 -7.24
N LEU A 11 -1.43 -1.38 -8.32
CA LEU A 11 -2.20 -2.53 -8.78
C LEU A 11 -1.29 -3.68 -9.25
N ASP A 12 -0.18 -3.37 -9.91
CA ASP A 12 0.80 -4.38 -10.32
C ASP A 12 1.54 -4.99 -9.13
N ASP A 13 1.88 -4.18 -8.11
CA ASP A 13 2.42 -4.68 -6.84
C ASP A 13 1.40 -5.63 -6.15
N TRP A 14 0.13 -5.24 -6.09
CA TRP A 14 -0.96 -6.06 -5.54
C TRP A 14 -1.08 -7.41 -6.25
N ARG A 15 -1.06 -7.42 -7.58
CA ARG A 15 -1.12 -8.64 -8.40
C ARG A 15 0.08 -9.56 -8.14
N LYS A 16 1.29 -8.99 -8.01
CA LYS A 16 2.50 -9.76 -7.69
C LYS A 16 2.41 -10.41 -6.31
N ILE A 17 1.91 -9.69 -5.30
CA ILE A 17 1.72 -10.22 -3.94
C ILE A 17 0.70 -11.35 -3.96
N ALA A 18 -0.45 -11.16 -4.63
CA ALA A 18 -1.49 -12.19 -4.74
C ALA A 18 -0.97 -13.45 -5.44
N LYS A 19 -0.26 -13.29 -6.57
CA LYS A 19 0.35 -14.40 -7.31
C LYS A 19 1.38 -15.14 -6.44
N TYR A 20 2.32 -14.43 -5.84
CA TYR A 20 3.34 -15.03 -4.97
C TYR A 20 2.69 -15.80 -3.81
N THR A 21 1.67 -15.20 -3.17
CA THR A 21 1.01 -15.83 -2.02
C THR A 21 0.27 -17.09 -2.43
N ARG A 22 -0.41 -17.07 -3.59
CA ARG A 22 -1.11 -18.24 -4.11
C ARG A 22 -0.15 -19.35 -4.49
N ASP A 23 0.91 -19.01 -5.22
CA ASP A 23 1.87 -19.99 -5.73
C ASP A 23 2.64 -20.68 -4.58
N ASN A 24 2.79 -20.03 -3.42
CA ASN A 24 3.50 -20.59 -2.25
C ASN A 24 2.59 -21.18 -1.15
N TYR A 25 1.35 -20.69 -1.00
CA TYR A 25 0.49 -21.00 0.15
C TYR A 25 -0.96 -21.33 -0.21
N GLY A 26 -1.32 -21.34 -1.49
CA GLY A 26 -2.66 -21.68 -1.96
C GLY A 26 -3.70 -20.55 -1.84
N GLU A 27 -4.89 -20.81 -2.37
CA GLU A 27 -5.93 -19.78 -2.54
C GLU A 27 -6.54 -19.30 -1.23
N ALA A 28 -6.77 -20.19 -0.27
CA ALA A 28 -7.37 -19.83 1.01
C ALA A 28 -6.49 -18.81 1.76
N GLN A 29 -5.18 -19.06 1.77
CA GLN A 29 -4.22 -18.14 2.36
C GLN A 29 -4.15 -16.83 1.57
N THR A 30 -4.21 -16.89 0.25
CA THR A 30 -4.24 -15.68 -0.60
C THR A 30 -5.43 -14.79 -0.25
N ARG A 31 -6.65 -15.34 -0.20
CA ARG A 31 -7.84 -14.56 0.17
C ARG A 31 -7.68 -13.90 1.53
N LYS A 32 -7.23 -14.66 2.55
CA LYS A 32 -7.01 -14.13 3.91
C LYS A 32 -5.96 -13.01 3.94
N TYR A 33 -4.84 -13.22 3.25
CA TYR A 33 -3.72 -12.28 3.20
C TYR A 33 -4.11 -10.98 2.52
N MET A 34 -4.69 -11.06 1.32
CA MET A 34 -5.11 -9.89 0.55
C MET A 34 -6.22 -9.12 1.27
N SER A 35 -7.20 -9.79 1.88
CA SER A 35 -8.23 -9.12 2.68
C SER A 35 -7.65 -8.35 3.87
N SER A 36 -6.62 -8.87 4.52
CA SER A 36 -5.94 -8.14 5.59
C SER A 36 -5.21 -6.89 5.08
N LEU A 37 -4.56 -6.98 3.91
CA LEU A 37 -3.93 -5.82 3.28
C LEU A 37 -4.96 -4.77 2.88
N LEU A 38 -6.10 -5.18 2.31
CA LEU A 38 -7.19 -4.27 1.96
C LEU A 38 -7.70 -3.51 3.19
N LYS A 39 -7.96 -4.22 4.30
CA LYS A 39 -8.38 -3.59 5.56
C LYS A 39 -7.34 -2.58 6.07
N CYS A 40 -6.05 -2.88 5.93
CA CYS A 40 -4.98 -1.95 6.27
C CYS A 40 -5.02 -0.67 5.41
N ILE A 41 -5.26 -0.78 4.10
CA ILE A 41 -5.42 0.37 3.19
C ILE A 41 -6.64 1.20 3.61
N GLU A 42 -7.78 0.56 3.87
CA GLU A 42 -9.00 1.26 4.28
C GLU A 42 -8.84 2.01 5.60
N THR A 43 -8.18 1.40 6.59
CA THR A 43 -7.90 2.10 7.86
C THR A 43 -6.98 3.29 7.65
N ALA A 44 -5.92 3.14 6.83
CA ALA A 44 -5.03 4.24 6.49
C ALA A 44 -5.76 5.39 5.77
N ALA A 45 -6.69 5.05 4.87
CA ALA A 45 -7.51 6.00 4.12
C ALA A 45 -8.51 6.75 5.01
N LYS A 46 -9.13 6.05 5.96
CA LYS A 46 -10.02 6.64 6.97
C LYS A 46 -9.27 7.42 8.06
N GLY A 47 -7.93 7.39 8.05
CA GLY A 47 -7.11 8.03 9.06
C GLY A 47 -7.12 7.33 10.42
N THR A 48 -7.48 6.04 10.46
CA THR A 48 -7.58 5.23 11.68
C THR A 48 -6.42 4.23 11.81
N GLY A 49 -6.13 3.84 13.06
CA GLY A 49 -5.05 2.93 13.42
C GLY A 49 -3.65 3.53 13.28
N VAL A 50 -2.61 2.70 13.42
CA VAL A 50 -1.22 3.16 13.40
C VAL A 50 -0.73 3.37 11.98
N TYR A 51 -0.21 4.55 11.67
CA TYR A 51 0.51 4.89 10.42
C TYR A 51 1.53 5.99 10.72
N LYS A 52 2.46 6.21 9.78
CA LYS A 52 3.43 7.31 9.84
C LYS A 52 3.21 8.22 8.65
N ASP A 53 3.15 9.53 8.90
CA ASP A 53 3.12 10.53 7.84
C ASP A 53 4.52 11.14 7.69
N LYS A 54 5.02 11.23 6.45
CA LYS A 54 6.32 11.81 6.11
C LYS A 54 6.15 12.84 4.99
N LYS A 55 6.77 14.00 5.11
CA LYS A 55 6.85 14.97 4.01
C LYS A 55 7.99 14.57 3.06
N MET A 56 7.71 14.57 1.77
CA MET A 56 8.68 14.38 0.69
C MET A 56 8.49 15.50 -0.32
N GLY A 57 9.31 16.56 -0.19
CA GLY A 57 9.06 17.83 -0.87
C GLY A 57 7.71 18.42 -0.46
N ALA A 58 6.90 18.84 -1.44
CA ALA A 58 5.54 19.35 -1.23
C ALA A 58 4.49 18.26 -0.95
N ARG A 59 4.84 16.98 -1.08
CA ARG A 59 3.91 15.85 -0.95
C ARG A 59 3.91 15.29 0.47
N LYS A 60 2.74 14.95 1.00
CA LYS A 60 2.57 14.24 2.27
C LYS A 60 2.33 12.76 1.99
N ILE A 61 3.29 11.92 2.36
CA ILE A 61 3.24 10.48 2.17
C ILE A 61 2.82 9.81 3.48
N ARG A 62 1.74 9.04 3.44
CA ARG A 62 1.30 8.16 4.51
C ARG A 62 1.88 6.77 4.29
N ILE A 63 2.46 6.22 5.35
CA ILE A 63 3.12 4.93 5.37
C ILE A 63 2.41 4.05 6.40
N LYS A 64 1.83 2.94 5.93
CA LYS A 64 1.17 1.94 6.76
C LYS A 64 1.98 0.65 6.69
N HIS A 65 2.52 0.20 7.83
CA HIS A 65 3.08 -1.15 7.93
C HIS A 65 1.94 -2.13 8.21
N CYS A 66 1.83 -3.19 7.41
CA CYS A 66 0.82 -4.22 7.55
C CYS A 66 1.44 -5.58 7.22
N GLN A 67 1.53 -6.43 8.24
CA GLN A 67 2.16 -7.75 8.16
C GLN A 67 3.62 -7.66 7.68
N LYS A 68 3.89 -8.01 6.43
CA LYS A 68 5.21 -8.01 5.79
C LYS A 68 5.37 -6.92 4.74
N HIS A 69 4.39 -6.03 4.64
CA HIS A 69 4.35 -5.01 3.59
C HIS A 69 4.22 -3.60 4.16
N TYR A 70 4.87 -2.66 3.48
CA TYR A 70 4.65 -1.24 3.61
C TYR A 70 3.77 -0.75 2.47
N ILE A 71 2.67 -0.12 2.83
CA ILE A 71 1.76 0.56 1.91
C ILE A 71 2.12 2.05 1.94
N PHE A 72 2.54 2.57 0.79
CA PHE A 72 2.86 3.98 0.59
C PHE A 72 1.72 4.67 -0.13
N SER A 73 1.24 5.77 0.43
CA SER A 73 0.11 6.50 -0.14
C SER A 73 0.31 8.02 -0.09
N LEU A 74 -0.19 8.73 -1.08
CA LEU A 74 -0.23 10.18 -1.12
C LEU A 74 -1.50 10.68 -0.43
N VAL A 75 -1.32 11.54 0.58
CA VAL A 75 -2.41 12.28 1.21
C VAL A 75 -2.75 13.48 0.33
N GLN A 76 -3.99 13.53 -0.14
CA GLN A 76 -4.48 14.55 -1.06
C GLN A 76 -5.51 15.45 -0.36
N LYS A 77 -5.50 16.75 -0.69
CA LYS A 77 -6.51 17.68 -0.19
C LYS A 77 -7.82 17.42 -0.93
N ASN A 78 -8.91 17.21 -0.19
CA ASN A 78 -10.27 17.00 -0.72
C ASN A 78 -10.39 15.85 -1.74
N LYS A 79 -9.46 14.88 -1.70
CA LYS A 79 -9.49 13.68 -2.56
C LYS A 79 -9.19 12.45 -1.72
N PRO A 80 -9.60 11.25 -2.18
CA PRO A 80 -9.25 10.00 -1.51
C PRO A 80 -7.74 9.81 -1.35
N LEU A 81 -7.34 8.97 -0.40
CA LEU A 81 -5.94 8.57 -0.26
C LEU A 81 -5.49 7.84 -1.53
N LEU A 82 -4.39 8.23 -2.16
CA LEU A 82 -3.88 7.57 -3.38
C LEU A 82 -2.76 6.60 -3.04
N VAL A 83 -2.98 5.30 -3.22
CA VAL A 83 -1.97 4.25 -3.01
C VAL A 83 -0.98 4.27 -4.17
N LEU A 84 0.29 4.50 -3.84
CA LEU A 84 1.41 4.61 -4.79
C LEU A 84 2.14 3.29 -4.95
N ALA A 85 2.32 2.54 -3.86
CA ALA A 85 3.11 1.31 -3.84
C ALA A 85 2.76 0.40 -2.66
N ILE A 86 2.99 -0.90 -2.85
CA ILE A 86 2.91 -1.92 -1.81
C ILE A 86 4.18 -2.75 -1.85
N PHE A 87 5.11 -2.50 -0.93
CA PHE A 87 6.44 -3.11 -0.95
C PHE A 87 6.62 -4.09 0.21
N HIS A 88 7.33 -5.18 -0.06
CA HIS A 88 7.72 -6.12 0.99
C HIS A 88 8.81 -5.50 1.88
N GLU A 89 8.79 -5.75 3.19
CA GLU A 89 9.69 -5.16 4.20
C GLU A 89 11.18 -5.40 3.92
N LYS A 90 11.50 -6.49 3.21
CA LYS A 90 12.87 -6.86 2.80
C LYS A 90 13.40 -6.13 1.56
N MET A 91 12.58 -5.29 0.90
CA MET A 91 13.00 -4.53 -0.27
C MET A 91 13.70 -3.22 0.11
N ASP A 92 14.49 -2.65 -0.80
CA ASP A 92 14.91 -1.25 -0.70
C ASP A 92 13.72 -0.32 -0.96
N LEU A 93 13.02 0.02 0.12
CA LEU A 93 11.77 0.76 0.10
C LEU A 93 11.93 2.20 -0.41
N MET A 94 13.02 2.88 -0.01
CA MET A 94 13.18 4.30 -0.28
C MET A 94 13.62 4.56 -1.72
N THR A 95 14.51 3.73 -2.26
CA THR A 95 14.92 3.81 -3.67
C THR A 95 13.72 3.55 -4.58
N ARG A 96 12.98 2.46 -4.35
CA ARG A 96 11.80 2.12 -5.15
C ARG A 96 10.65 3.11 -5.02
N LEU A 97 10.49 3.76 -3.86
CA LEU A 97 9.46 4.78 -3.70
C LEU A 97 9.78 6.06 -4.49
N LYS A 98 11.05 6.46 -4.58
CA LYS A 98 11.45 7.57 -5.46
C LYS A 98 11.08 7.26 -6.90
N ASP A 99 11.17 6.00 -7.30
CA ASP A 99 10.74 5.52 -8.63
C ASP A 99 9.22 5.50 -8.85
N ARG A 100 8.43 5.98 -7.89
CA ARG A 100 6.98 6.16 -8.05
C ARG A 100 6.57 7.62 -8.00
N LEU A 101 7.52 8.51 -7.71
CA LEU A 101 7.28 9.92 -7.44
C LEU A 101 7.77 10.85 -8.56
N HIS A 102 8.33 10.32 -9.65
CA HIS A 102 8.68 11.11 -10.84
C HIS A 102 7.47 11.84 -11.42
#